data_AF-A0A0N4TGH3-F1
#
_entry.id   AF-A0A0N4TGH3-F1
#
_cell.length_a   1.000
_cell.length_b   1.000
_cell.length_c   1.000
_cell.angle_alpha   90.00
_cell.angle_beta   90.00
_cell.angle_gamma   90.00
#
_symmetry.space_group_name_H-M   'P 1'
#
loop_
_entity.id
_entity.type
_entity.pdbx_description
1 polymer ?
#
loop_
_entity_poly.entity_id
_entity_poly.type
_entity_poly.pdbx_seq_one_letter_code
_entity_poly.pdbx_strand_id
1 'polypeptide(L)'
;MIFLKFQSVNATLAEKLIAERNKEYQIAKRISKSLEQVTRGLNRQAVSVPPRGTAAEMKQLDMWRKYIQWEKTNPLGTEEYAYFAKRVIYAYEQALLCLGYYPDMWYEAALFQQQAAAVLAEKGDVKLAATMNTDIIR
;
A
#
# COMPACT_ATOMS: atom_id res chain seq x y z
N MET A 1 10.72 19.31 -7.80
CA MET A 1 10.56 20.71 -8.23
C MET A 1 10.58 21.71 -7.07
N ILE A 2 10.03 21.37 -5.88
CA ILE A 2 10.05 22.25 -4.70
C ILE A 2 11.47 22.41 -4.09
N PHE A 3 12.27 21.34 -3.97
CA PHE A 3 13.62 21.41 -3.38
C PHE A 3 14.62 22.25 -4.18
N LEU A 4 14.51 22.28 -5.53
CA LEU A 4 15.38 23.12 -6.39
C LEU A 4 15.10 24.63 -6.22
N LYS A 5 13.88 25.00 -5.82
CA LYS A 5 13.53 26.41 -5.51
C LYS A 5 14.12 26.89 -4.18
N PHE A 6 14.50 26.00 -3.27
CA PHE A 6 15.09 26.39 -1.98
C PHE A 6 16.58 26.72 -2.10
N GLN A 7 17.26 26.14 -3.10
CA GLN A 7 18.66 26.43 -3.44
C GLN A 7 18.90 27.91 -3.77
N SER A 8 17.92 28.60 -4.35
CA SER A 8 18.02 30.03 -4.69
C SER A 8 17.84 30.97 -3.50
N VAL A 9 17.40 30.47 -2.34
CA VAL A 9 17.15 31.29 -1.13
C VAL A 9 18.32 31.19 -0.14
N ASN A 10 18.85 29.99 0.07
CA ASN A 10 20.07 29.77 0.87
C ASN A 10 20.78 28.51 0.38
N ALA A 11 21.80 28.69 -0.46
CA ALA A 11 22.49 27.59 -1.14
C ALA A 11 23.17 26.63 -0.16
N THR A 12 23.88 27.14 0.85
CA THR A 12 24.60 26.32 1.83
C THR A 12 23.65 25.49 2.69
N LEU A 13 22.54 26.07 3.16
CA LEU A 13 21.53 25.33 3.91
C LEU A 13 20.81 24.30 3.02
N ALA A 14 20.53 24.65 1.76
CA ALA A 14 19.88 23.76 0.82
C ALA A 14 20.75 22.54 0.49
N GLU A 15 22.05 22.70 0.26
CA GLU A 15 22.98 21.59 0.04
C GLU A 15 22.99 20.61 1.21
N LYS A 16 23.06 21.13 2.44
CA LYS A 16 23.01 20.31 3.65
C LYS A 16 21.69 19.52 3.75
N LEU A 17 20.55 20.19 3.62
CA LEU A 17 19.22 19.55 3.73
C LEU A 17 18.98 18.52 2.62
N ILE A 18 19.47 18.77 1.40
CA ILE A 18 19.42 17.82 0.28
C ILE A 18 20.27 16.59 0.60
N ALA A 19 21.51 16.79 1.09
CA ALA A 19 22.40 15.69 1.43
C ALA A 19 21.81 14.79 2.52
N GLU A 20 21.18 15.38 3.55
CA GLU A 20 20.52 14.66 4.65
C GLU A 20 19.38 13.73 4.15
N ARG A 21 18.62 14.15 3.13
CA ARG A 21 17.47 13.37 2.61
C ARG A 21 17.76 12.52 1.37
N ASN A 22 18.91 12.70 0.74
CA ASN A 22 19.22 12.04 -0.53
C ASN A 22 19.17 10.50 -0.44
N LYS A 23 19.68 9.92 0.67
CA LYS A 23 19.66 8.45 0.87
C LYS A 23 18.23 7.89 0.86
N GLU A 24 17.34 8.47 1.66
CA GLU A 24 15.92 8.08 1.73
C GLU A 24 15.24 8.26 0.38
N TYR A 25 15.52 9.37 -0.31
CA TYR A 25 14.99 9.64 -1.64
C TYR A 25 15.41 8.58 -2.68
N GLN A 26 16.67 8.14 -2.70
CA GLN A 26 17.11 7.10 -3.64
C GLN A 26 16.42 5.75 -3.39
N ILE A 27 16.18 5.40 -2.12
CA ILE A 27 15.43 4.21 -1.74
C ILE A 27 13.98 4.32 -2.24
N ALA A 28 13.31 5.43 -1.91
CA ALA A 28 11.93 5.69 -2.35
C ALA A 28 11.80 5.67 -3.88
N LYS A 29 12.76 6.24 -4.61
CA LYS A 29 12.80 6.22 -6.07
C LYS A 29 12.91 4.80 -6.64
N ARG A 30 13.73 3.95 -6.03
CA ARG A 30 13.87 2.53 -6.44
C ARG A 30 12.56 1.76 -6.20
N ILE A 31 11.94 1.97 -5.05
CA ILE A 31 10.69 1.31 -4.68
C ILE A 31 9.54 1.79 -5.56
N SER A 32 9.50 3.09 -5.89
CA SER A 32 8.52 3.65 -6.82
C SER A 32 8.60 3.00 -8.22
N LYS A 33 9.80 2.71 -8.73
CA LYS A 33 9.95 1.94 -9.98
C LYS A 33 9.43 0.50 -9.86
N SER A 34 9.67 -0.13 -8.72
CA SER A 34 9.19 -1.50 -8.46
C SER A 34 7.66 -1.54 -8.34
N LEU A 35 7.09 -0.52 -7.69
CA LEU A 35 5.63 -0.31 -7.61
C LEU A 35 5.01 -0.12 -9.00
N GLU A 36 5.65 0.70 -9.85
CA GLU A 36 5.21 0.88 -11.24
C GLU A 36 5.18 -0.44 -12.00
N GLN A 37 6.21 -1.29 -11.83
CA GLN A 37 6.29 -2.59 -12.50
C GLN A 37 5.15 -3.53 -12.07
N VAL A 38 4.85 -3.63 -10.77
CA VAL A 38 3.79 -4.54 -10.28
C VAL A 38 2.39 -4.01 -10.59
N THR A 39 2.21 -2.70 -10.66
CA THR A 39 0.91 -2.08 -10.95
C THR A 39 0.65 -1.84 -12.44
N ARG A 40 1.66 -2.04 -13.29
CA ARG A 40 1.54 -1.84 -14.74
C ARG A 40 0.49 -2.77 -15.34
N GLY A 41 -0.54 -2.17 -15.94
CA GLY A 41 -1.63 -2.89 -16.60
C GLY A 41 -2.82 -3.23 -15.70
N LEU A 42 -2.80 -2.84 -14.42
CA LEU A 42 -4.00 -2.86 -13.58
C LEU A 42 -5.02 -1.85 -14.11
N ASN A 43 -6.25 -2.31 -14.33
CA ASN A 43 -7.37 -1.41 -14.61
C ASN A 43 -8.00 -0.94 -13.30
N ARG A 44 -7.57 0.24 -12.85
CA ARG A 44 -8.05 0.89 -11.61
C ARG A 44 -9.39 1.63 -11.79
N GLN A 45 -9.94 1.64 -13.00
CA GLN A 45 -11.19 2.31 -13.34
C GLN A 45 -12.28 1.30 -13.74
N ALA A 46 -12.01 0.01 -13.57
CA ALA A 46 -12.99 -1.03 -13.83
C ALA A 46 -14.16 -0.89 -12.85
N VAL A 47 -15.38 -0.93 -13.40
CA VAL A 47 -16.58 -1.04 -12.57
C VAL A 47 -16.63 -2.46 -12.01
N SER A 48 -16.79 -2.55 -10.69
CA SER A 48 -17.01 -3.83 -10.02
C SER A 48 -18.29 -4.49 -10.55
N VAL A 49 -18.17 -5.73 -11.03
CA VAL A 49 -19.29 -6.56 -11.52
C VAL A 49 -19.15 -7.98 -10.97
N PRO A 50 -20.25 -8.75 -10.83
CA PRO A 50 -20.19 -10.15 -10.44
C PRO A 50 -19.26 -10.99 -11.35
N PRO A 51 -18.54 -11.98 -10.80
CA PRO A 51 -17.62 -12.80 -11.57
C PRO A 51 -18.30 -13.51 -12.74
N ARG A 52 -17.79 -13.30 -13.97
CA ARG A 52 -18.27 -14.00 -15.17
C ARG A 52 -17.31 -15.10 -15.62
N GLY A 53 -16.12 -15.17 -15.02
CA GLY A 53 -15.10 -16.18 -15.31
C GLY A 53 -14.36 -15.92 -16.62
N THR A 54 -14.36 -14.68 -17.12
CA THR A 54 -13.68 -14.37 -18.39
C THR A 54 -12.16 -14.36 -18.20
N ALA A 55 -11.40 -14.69 -19.26
CA ALA A 55 -9.94 -14.70 -19.19
C ALA A 55 -9.34 -13.32 -18.83
N ALA A 56 -9.95 -12.24 -19.32
CA ALA A 56 -9.52 -10.87 -19.03
C ALA A 56 -9.71 -10.52 -17.54
N GLU A 57 -10.82 -10.95 -16.98
CA GLU A 57 -11.17 -10.78 -15.57
C GLU A 57 -10.23 -11.56 -14.66
N MET A 58 -10.02 -12.86 -14.94
CA MET A 58 -9.07 -13.68 -14.17
C MET A 58 -7.65 -13.13 -14.23
N LYS A 59 -7.25 -12.55 -15.37
CA LYS A 59 -5.97 -11.86 -15.51
C LYS A 59 -5.88 -10.62 -14.61
N GLN A 60 -6.93 -9.80 -14.55
CA GLN A 60 -6.95 -8.63 -13.65
C GLN A 60 -6.94 -9.05 -12.18
N LEU A 61 -7.68 -10.08 -11.80
CA LEU A 61 -7.67 -10.65 -10.46
C LEU A 61 -6.26 -11.10 -10.04
N ASP A 62 -5.56 -11.85 -10.89
CA ASP A 62 -4.18 -12.28 -10.65
C ASP A 62 -3.22 -11.09 -10.48
N MET A 63 -3.37 -10.05 -11.30
CA MET A 63 -2.55 -8.84 -11.18
C MET A 63 -2.81 -8.09 -9.87
N TRP A 64 -4.06 -7.96 -9.44
CA TRP A 64 -4.41 -7.33 -8.15
C TRP A 64 -3.83 -8.13 -6.98
N ARG A 65 -3.95 -9.45 -7.00
CA ARG A 65 -3.34 -10.34 -6.00
C ARG A 65 -1.82 -10.20 -5.97
N LYS A 66 -1.16 -10.11 -7.12
CA LYS A 66 0.30 -9.86 -7.20
C LYS A 66 0.69 -8.54 -6.55
N TYR A 67 -0.07 -7.47 -6.78
CA TYR A 67 0.18 -6.18 -6.12
C TYR A 67 0.01 -6.25 -4.60
N ILE A 68 -1.08 -6.86 -4.11
CA ILE A 68 -1.31 -7.04 -2.68
C ILE A 68 -0.20 -7.89 -2.05
N GLN A 69 0.20 -8.98 -2.71
CA GLN A 69 1.28 -9.84 -2.23
C GLN A 69 2.62 -9.10 -2.22
N TRP A 70 2.90 -8.28 -3.24
CA TRP A 70 4.07 -7.42 -3.26
C TRP A 70 4.07 -6.44 -2.09
N GLU A 71 2.93 -5.82 -1.76
CA GLU A 71 2.84 -4.95 -0.59
C GLU A 71 3.09 -5.70 0.73
N LYS A 72 2.58 -6.94 0.86
CA LYS A 72 2.82 -7.82 2.02
C LYS A 72 4.28 -8.20 2.21
N THR A 73 5.13 -8.13 1.17
CA THR A 73 6.58 -8.34 1.32
C THR A 73 7.32 -7.21 2.04
N ASN A 74 6.61 -6.12 2.39
CA ASN A 74 7.18 -4.92 2.99
C ASN A 74 8.36 -4.34 2.16
N PRO A 75 8.12 -3.90 0.92
CA PRO A 75 9.18 -3.44 0.02
C PRO A 75 9.90 -2.18 0.53
N LEU A 76 9.29 -1.42 1.43
CA LEU A 76 9.92 -0.29 2.13
C LEU A 76 10.83 -0.73 3.28
N GLY A 77 10.75 -1.98 3.74
CA GLY A 77 11.51 -2.46 4.88
C GLY A 77 11.24 -1.65 6.15
N THR A 78 10.05 -1.09 6.29
CA THR A 78 9.71 -0.27 7.46
C THR A 78 9.60 -1.14 8.71
N GLU A 79 10.12 -0.65 9.83
CA GLU A 79 9.95 -1.27 11.15
C GLU A 79 8.61 -0.86 11.80
N GLU A 80 8.04 0.27 11.36
CA GLU A 80 6.74 0.76 11.80
C GLU A 80 5.63 -0.12 11.22
N TYR A 81 5.15 -1.06 12.03
CA TYR A 81 4.16 -2.05 11.61
C TYR A 81 2.82 -1.41 11.22
N ALA A 82 2.40 -0.35 11.92
CA ALA A 82 1.19 0.40 11.59
C ALA A 82 1.24 0.96 10.16
N TYR A 83 2.40 1.52 9.76
CA TYR A 83 2.59 2.03 8.41
C TYR A 83 2.62 0.91 7.36
N PHE A 84 3.25 -0.22 7.66
CA PHE A 84 3.19 -1.41 6.81
C PHE A 84 1.75 -1.90 6.61
N ALA A 85 1.00 -2.11 7.70
CA ALA A 85 -0.37 -2.59 7.67
C ALA A 85 -1.28 -1.66 6.87
N LYS A 86 -1.14 -0.34 7.05
CA LYS A 86 -1.87 0.68 6.30
C LYS A 86 -1.66 0.57 4.79
N ARG A 87 -0.43 0.27 4.33
CA ARG A 87 -0.14 0.11 2.90
C ARG A 87 -0.79 -1.14 2.29
N VAL A 88 -0.78 -2.25 3.02
CA VAL A 88 -1.43 -3.49 2.57
C VAL A 88 -2.96 -3.32 2.55
N ILE A 89 -3.54 -2.68 3.57
CA ILE A 89 -4.99 -2.39 3.61
C ILE A 89 -5.38 -1.48 2.45
N TYR A 90 -4.60 -0.43 2.20
CA TYR A 90 -4.82 0.44 1.03
C TYR A 90 -4.81 -0.36 -0.28
N ALA A 91 -3.90 -1.33 -0.46
CA ALA A 91 -3.90 -2.19 -1.64
C ALA A 91 -5.17 -3.02 -1.79
N TYR A 92 -5.70 -3.57 -0.68
CA TYR A 92 -6.99 -4.24 -0.65
C TYR A 92 -8.15 -3.29 -1.00
N GLU A 93 -8.21 -2.11 -0.38
CA GLU A 93 -9.23 -1.09 -0.67
C GLU A 93 -9.26 -0.72 -2.16
N GLN A 94 -8.08 -0.49 -2.76
CA GLN A 94 -7.99 -0.18 -4.19
C GLN A 94 -8.46 -1.35 -5.07
N ALA A 95 -8.15 -2.59 -4.68
CA ALA A 95 -8.61 -3.77 -5.41
C ALA A 95 -10.14 -3.93 -5.31
N LEU A 96 -10.72 -3.70 -4.13
CA LEU A 96 -12.15 -3.86 -3.86
C LEU A 96 -13.02 -2.84 -4.62
N LEU A 97 -12.49 -1.68 -5.01
CA LEU A 97 -13.18 -0.76 -5.93
C LEU A 97 -13.50 -1.43 -7.28
N CYS A 98 -12.62 -2.32 -7.75
CA CYS A 98 -12.74 -3.00 -9.04
C CYS A 98 -13.27 -4.44 -8.90
N LEU A 99 -13.08 -5.07 -7.73
CA LEU A 99 -13.33 -6.50 -7.47
C LEU A 99 -14.27 -6.73 -6.28
N GLY A 100 -15.12 -5.77 -5.95
CA GLY A 100 -16.00 -5.84 -4.77
C GLY A 100 -17.01 -7.00 -4.77
N TYR A 101 -17.27 -7.67 -5.91
CA TYR A 101 -18.11 -8.87 -5.97
C TYR A 101 -17.34 -10.19 -5.78
N TYR A 102 -16.06 -10.13 -5.42
CA TYR A 102 -15.21 -11.29 -5.13
C TYR A 102 -15.15 -11.54 -3.62
N PRO A 103 -15.90 -12.51 -3.07
CA PRO A 103 -15.99 -12.69 -1.61
C PRO A 103 -14.67 -13.11 -0.98
N ASP A 104 -13.83 -13.83 -1.74
CA ASP A 104 -12.47 -14.20 -1.35
C ASP A 104 -11.60 -12.96 -1.10
N MET A 105 -11.71 -11.91 -1.93
CA MET A 105 -10.97 -10.66 -1.72
C MET A 105 -11.37 -9.95 -0.42
N TRP A 106 -12.67 -9.94 -0.09
CA TRP A 106 -13.16 -9.41 1.19
C TRP A 106 -12.67 -10.23 2.38
N TYR A 107 -12.77 -11.56 2.27
CA TYR A 107 -12.30 -12.47 3.32
C TYR A 107 -10.81 -12.28 3.59
N GLU A 108 -9.97 -12.25 2.54
CA GLU A 108 -8.54 -12.04 2.67
C GLU A 108 -8.20 -10.67 3.30
N ALA A 109 -8.94 -9.61 2.93
CA ALA A 109 -8.76 -8.27 3.49
C ALA A 109 -9.10 -8.23 4.99
N ALA A 110 -10.27 -8.76 5.36
CA ALA A 110 -10.71 -8.82 6.75
C ALA A 110 -9.77 -9.69 7.62
N LEU A 111 -9.32 -10.83 7.09
CA LEU A 111 -8.36 -11.70 7.77
C LEU A 111 -7.03 -10.97 8.00
N PHE A 112 -6.52 -10.26 6.99
CA PHE A 112 -5.31 -9.46 7.15
C PHE A 112 -5.49 -8.35 8.19
N GLN A 113 -6.62 -7.63 8.16
CA GLN A 113 -6.91 -6.54 9.10
C GLN A 113 -7.01 -7.04 10.54
N GLN A 114 -7.64 -8.20 10.77
CA GLN A 114 -7.70 -8.85 12.08
C GLN A 114 -6.31 -9.24 12.58
N GLN A 115 -5.50 -9.87 11.73
CA GLN A 115 -4.12 -10.24 12.06
C GLN A 115 -3.27 -9.01 12.39
N ALA A 116 -3.41 -7.94 11.59
CA ALA A 116 -2.70 -6.69 11.81
C ALA A 116 -3.11 -6.03 13.14
N ALA A 117 -4.39 -6.04 13.49
CA ALA A 117 -4.86 -5.55 14.77
C ALA A 117 -4.27 -6.34 15.95
N ALA A 118 -4.18 -7.67 15.85
CA ALA A 118 -3.56 -8.50 16.88
C ALA A 118 -2.07 -8.15 17.07
N VAL A 119 -1.30 -8.04 15.99
CA VAL A 119 0.13 -7.66 16.05
C VAL A 119 0.32 -6.25 16.61
N LEU A 120 -0.55 -5.29 16.27
CA LEU A 120 -0.49 -3.94 16.84
C LEU A 120 -0.76 -3.96 18.35
N ALA A 121 -1.71 -4.76 18.82
CA ALA A 121 -1.97 -4.92 20.24
C ALA A 121 -0.77 -5.51 20.98
N GLU A 122 -0.11 -6.53 20.42
CA GLU A 122 1.13 -7.11 20.97
C GLU A 122 2.27 -6.10 21.04
N LYS A 123 2.35 -5.18 20.07
CA LYS A 123 3.34 -4.09 20.04
C LYS A 123 2.99 -2.90 20.93
N GLY A 124 1.85 -2.92 21.61
CA GLY A 124 1.40 -1.87 22.53
C GLY A 124 0.54 -0.76 21.89
N ASP A 125 0.26 -0.82 20.59
CA ASP A 125 -0.59 0.13 19.86
C ASP A 125 -2.09 -0.22 20.00
N VAL A 126 -2.55 -0.41 21.24
CA VAL A 126 -3.89 -0.92 21.56
C VAL A 126 -5.01 -0.05 21.00
N LYS A 127 -4.81 1.28 20.96
CA LYS A 127 -5.80 2.22 20.40
C LYS A 127 -6.02 1.98 18.91
N LEU A 128 -4.94 1.83 18.13
CA LEU A 128 -5.02 1.61 16.70
C LEU A 128 -5.59 0.22 16.40
N ALA A 129 -5.18 -0.80 17.16
CA ALA A 129 -5.75 -2.14 17.09
C ALA A 129 -7.27 -2.15 17.30
N ALA A 130 -7.78 -1.41 18.30
CA ALA A 130 -9.21 -1.30 18.57
C ALA A 130 -9.98 -0.61 17.42
N THR A 131 -9.41 0.46 16.85
CA THR A 131 -9.99 1.11 15.65
C THR A 131 -10.06 0.13 14.48
N MET A 132 -8.96 -0.56 14.17
CA MET A 132 -8.92 -1.53 13.07
C MET A 132 -9.94 -2.66 13.24
N ASN A 133 -10.13 -3.19 14.46
CA ASN A 133 -11.15 -4.21 14.74
C ASN A 133 -12.58 -3.68 14.58
N THR A 134 -12.82 -2.42 14.91
CA THR A 134 -14.15 -1.81 14.76
C THR A 134 -14.53 -1.65 13.28
N ASP A 135 -13.55 -1.31 12.44
CA ASP A 135 -13.76 -1.12 11.01
C ASP A 135 -14.02 -2.44 10.25
N ILE A 136 -13.66 -3.60 10.82
CA ILE A 136 -14.01 -4.92 10.25
C ILE A 136 -15.52 -5.21 10.41
N ILE A 137 -16.15 -4.68 11.47
CA ILE A 137 -17.52 -5.03 11.88
C ILE A 137 -18.56 -4.11 11.23
N ARG A 138 -18.14 -2.98 10.67
CA ARG A 138 -19.00 -2.00 9.99
C ARG A 138 -19.26 -2.36 8.54
#